data_AF-A0A318MM79-F1
#
_entry.id   AF-A0A318MM79-F1
#
_cell.length_a   1.000
_cell.length_b   1.000
_cell.length_c   1.000
_cell.angle_alpha   90.00
_cell.angle_beta   90.00
_cell.angle_gamma   90.00
#
_symmetry.space_group_name_H-M   'P 1'
#
loop_
_entity.id
_entity.type
_entity.pdbx_description
1 polymer ?
#
loop_
_entity_poly.entity_id
_entity_poly.type
_entity_poly.pdbx_seq_one_letter_code
_entity_poly.pdbx_strand_id
1 'polypeptide(L)'
;MKKRQLTALVALVLSGTLALAGCGSSGSGTREAQAPEASGASQSSAGKGAGFEEIPIPPDDQQKGPLNIGTVFFQPIDMEPASMGLKAADASLHLEADIHALPNNNLGYAKGEFVPDLTVNYTIQNKDDPNDKQSGTFMQMNASDGPHYGANIKMEKAGSYKLTYSIDSPEKKGWMLHVDPETGVKGHFWTEPIVVSWDWDYTPHQW
;
A
#
# COMPACT_ATOMS: atom_id res chain seq x y z
N MET A 1 43.50 47.75 7.30
CA MET A 1 43.15 48.54 8.51
C MET A 1 41.90 47.91 9.13
N LYS A 2 42.03 47.16 10.25
CA LYS A 2 41.35 47.35 11.55
C LYS A 2 39.89 47.84 11.43
N LYS A 3 38.85 47.16 11.93
CA LYS A 3 38.64 46.73 13.33
C LYS A 3 37.69 45.53 13.46
N ARG A 4 37.68 44.99 14.68
CA ARG A 4 37.20 43.70 15.18
C ARG A 4 36.23 43.97 16.37
N GLN A 5 35.33 43.02 16.65
CA GLN A 5 34.61 42.73 17.95
C GLN A 5 33.31 43.54 18.23
N LEU A 6 32.27 43.10 18.98
CA LEU A 6 31.93 42.02 19.96
C LEU A 6 30.39 41.72 19.84
N THR A 7 29.87 40.49 19.87
CA THR A 7 29.38 39.64 21.01
C THR A 7 27.96 39.94 21.55
N ALA A 8 27.07 38.92 21.57
CA ALA A 8 26.20 38.58 22.72
C ALA A 8 25.56 37.18 22.54
N LEU A 9 25.97 36.23 23.40
CA LEU A 9 25.35 34.93 23.66
C LEU A 9 24.09 35.12 24.52
N VAL A 10 23.04 34.32 24.28
CA VAL A 10 22.09 33.92 25.33
C VAL A 10 21.94 32.41 25.29
N ALA A 11 22.49 31.76 26.30
CA ALA A 11 22.28 30.35 26.61
C ALA A 11 21.09 30.23 27.55
N LEU A 12 20.12 29.36 27.23
CA LEU A 12 19.07 28.95 28.15
C LEU A 12 19.36 27.52 28.61
N VAL A 13 19.87 27.40 29.83
CA VAL A 13 20.04 26.14 30.56
C VAL A 13 18.82 25.97 31.46
N LEU A 14 18.08 24.87 31.32
CA LEU A 14 17.22 24.37 32.38
C LEU A 14 17.66 22.96 32.77
N SER A 15 18.28 22.92 33.94
CA SER A 15 18.72 21.75 34.69
C SER A 15 17.53 21.06 35.37
N GLY A 16 17.53 19.73 35.44
CA GLY A 16 16.51 18.95 36.17
C GLY A 16 16.94 17.52 36.49
N THR A 17 17.88 17.40 37.43
CA THR A 17 18.13 16.29 38.41
C THR A 17 18.06 14.82 37.98
N LEU A 18 19.25 14.20 37.95
CA LEU A 18 19.49 12.78 38.22
C LEU A 18 19.18 12.43 39.69
N ALA A 19 18.56 11.28 39.93
CA ALA A 19 18.63 10.55 41.19
C ALA A 19 19.34 9.21 40.96
N LEU A 20 20.29 8.87 41.84
CA LEU A 20 21.13 7.67 41.81
C LEU A 20 20.81 6.75 42.98
N ALA A 21 21.01 5.46 42.72
CA ALA A 21 21.41 4.37 43.62
C ALA A 21 20.35 3.56 44.41
N GLY A 22 20.44 2.24 44.24
CA GLY A 22 19.87 1.22 45.12
C GLY A 22 20.18 -0.21 44.63
N CYS A 23 21.32 -0.78 45.04
CA CYS A 23 21.60 -2.22 44.96
C CYS A 23 21.02 -2.92 46.20
N GLY A 24 20.43 -4.11 46.03
CA GLY A 24 20.07 -5.02 47.13
C GLY A 24 19.26 -6.23 46.68
N SER A 25 19.77 -7.43 46.94
CA SER A 25 19.34 -8.74 46.42
C SER A 25 18.09 -9.36 47.08
N SER A 26 17.48 -10.28 46.32
CA SER A 26 16.72 -11.48 46.77
C SER A 26 15.27 -11.29 47.24
N GLY A 27 14.34 -11.87 46.47
CA GLY A 27 12.95 -12.09 46.89
C GLY A 27 12.02 -12.40 45.73
N SER A 28 11.63 -13.67 45.58
CA SER A 28 10.71 -14.19 44.58
C SER A 28 9.32 -13.54 44.65
N GLY A 29 8.73 -13.24 43.49
CA GLY A 29 7.34 -12.81 43.40
C GLY A 29 6.89 -12.68 41.94
N THR A 30 6.22 -13.71 41.45
CA THR A 30 5.49 -13.74 40.18
C THR A 30 4.54 -12.56 40.02
N ARG A 31 4.71 -11.77 38.94
CA ARG A 31 3.62 -11.04 38.27
C ARG A 31 3.96 -10.92 36.78
N GLU A 32 3.22 -11.68 35.96
CA GLU A 32 3.12 -11.45 34.52
C GLU A 32 2.68 -10.00 34.25
N ALA A 33 3.52 -9.25 33.54
CA ALA A 33 3.14 -8.00 32.92
C ALA A 33 2.60 -8.34 31.53
N GLN A 34 1.27 -8.41 31.44
CA GLN A 34 0.52 -8.50 30.20
C GLN A 34 0.81 -7.24 29.37
N ALA A 35 1.57 -7.40 28.29
CA ALA A 35 1.72 -6.35 27.28
C ALA A 35 0.33 -6.07 26.66
N PRO A 36 -0.03 -4.81 26.39
CA PRO A 36 -1.26 -4.54 25.67
C PRO A 36 -1.08 -5.07 24.25
N GLU A 37 -1.93 -6.02 23.86
CA GLU A 37 -2.16 -6.36 22.47
C GLU A 37 -2.58 -5.06 21.76
N ALA A 38 -1.67 -4.52 20.96
CA ALA A 38 -2.04 -3.56 19.93
C ALA A 38 -2.93 -4.33 18.95
N SER A 39 -4.24 -4.22 19.18
CA SER A 39 -5.26 -4.54 18.20
C SER A 39 -4.89 -3.78 16.93
N GLY A 40 -4.41 -4.54 15.94
CA GLY A 40 -4.20 -4.03 14.59
C GLY A 40 -5.57 -3.72 14.01
N ALA A 41 -6.08 -2.53 14.32
CA ALA A 41 -7.13 -1.93 13.54
C ALA A 41 -6.59 -1.83 12.11
N SER A 42 -7.23 -2.52 11.18
CA SER A 42 -7.10 -2.24 9.76
C SER A 42 -7.35 -0.74 9.59
N GLN A 43 -6.29 0.01 9.31
CA GLN A 43 -6.43 1.36 8.82
C GLN A 43 -6.99 1.20 7.41
N SER A 44 -8.29 1.39 7.28
CA SER A 44 -8.90 1.69 6.00
C SER A 44 -8.13 2.86 5.40
N SER A 45 -7.66 2.70 4.17
CA SER A 45 -6.91 3.69 3.41
C SER A 45 -7.76 4.88 2.97
N ALA A 46 -8.94 5.13 3.59
CA ALA A 46 -9.84 6.20 3.21
C ALA A 46 -9.09 7.54 3.19
N GLY A 47 -8.69 7.95 1.99
CA GLY A 47 -7.73 9.01 1.70
C GLY A 47 -8.22 10.37 2.16
N LYS A 48 -8.04 10.70 3.44
CA LYS A 48 -8.34 12.03 3.97
C LYS A 48 -7.28 13.09 3.63
N GLY A 49 -6.35 12.80 2.72
CA GLY A 49 -5.17 13.65 2.47
C GLY A 49 -4.93 14.10 1.03
N ALA A 50 -5.53 13.44 0.03
CA ALA A 50 -5.12 13.61 -1.37
C ALA A 50 -5.90 14.69 -2.15
N GLY A 51 -6.99 15.22 -1.59
CA GLY A 51 -7.81 16.25 -2.24
C GLY A 51 -8.81 15.73 -3.28
N PHE A 52 -8.96 14.41 -3.42
CA PHE A 52 -10.00 13.73 -4.19
C PHE A 52 -10.70 12.66 -3.34
N GLU A 53 -11.85 12.16 -3.80
CA GLU A 53 -12.62 11.13 -3.10
C GLU A 53 -12.38 9.77 -3.74
N GLU A 54 -11.85 8.85 -2.95
CA GLU A 54 -11.69 7.44 -3.33
C GLU A 54 -12.85 6.62 -2.81
N ILE A 55 -13.40 5.78 -3.69
CA ILE A 55 -14.48 4.86 -3.34
C ILE A 55 -13.89 3.45 -3.23
N PRO A 56 -13.85 2.85 -2.03
CA PRO A 56 -13.29 1.51 -1.86
C PRO A 56 -14.18 0.42 -2.45
N ILE A 57 -13.56 -0.63 -3.00
CA ILE A 57 -14.23 -1.81 -3.55
C ILE A 57 -14.10 -2.98 -2.56
N PRO A 58 -15.24 -3.37 -1.95
CA PRO A 58 -15.34 -3.55 -0.49
C PRO A 58 -14.39 -2.71 0.40
N PRO A 59 -14.83 -2.31 1.61
CA PRO A 59 -14.07 -1.37 2.43
C PRO A 59 -12.79 -1.94 3.06
N ASP A 60 -12.67 -3.28 3.13
CA ASP A 60 -11.55 -3.95 3.78
C ASP A 60 -10.56 -4.50 2.76
N ASP A 61 -9.27 -4.18 2.96
CA ASP A 61 -8.17 -4.74 2.19
C ASP A 61 -8.08 -6.26 2.33
N GLN A 62 -7.61 -6.92 1.27
CA GLN A 62 -7.28 -8.34 1.33
C GLN A 62 -5.82 -8.56 1.69
N GLN A 63 -5.57 -9.45 2.64
CA GLN A 63 -4.23 -9.92 2.98
C GLN A 63 -3.99 -11.30 2.38
N LYS A 64 -2.97 -11.42 1.53
CA LYS A 64 -2.61 -12.68 0.89
C LYS A 64 -1.12 -12.79 0.65
N GLY A 65 -0.52 -13.87 1.15
CA GLY A 65 0.93 -14.06 1.07
C GLY A 65 1.67 -12.92 1.77
N PRO A 66 2.64 -12.26 1.12
CA PRO A 66 3.39 -11.15 1.69
C PRO A 66 2.70 -9.78 1.53
N LEU A 67 1.48 -9.72 0.99
CA LEU A 67 0.85 -8.48 0.51
C LEU A 67 -0.43 -8.13 1.26
N ASN A 68 -0.58 -6.84 1.55
CA ASN A 68 -1.84 -6.17 1.85
C ASN A 68 -2.30 -5.47 0.56
N ILE A 69 -3.53 -5.74 0.12
CA ILE A 69 -4.02 -5.37 -1.20
C ILE A 69 -5.35 -4.62 -1.03
N GLY A 70 -5.28 -3.29 -1.15
CA GLY A 70 -6.44 -2.41 -1.25
C GLY A 70 -6.88 -2.23 -2.70
N THR A 71 -8.14 -1.84 -2.89
CA THR A 71 -8.65 -1.46 -4.21
C THR A 71 -9.68 -0.35 -4.07
N VAL A 72 -9.49 0.69 -4.87
CA VAL A 72 -10.35 1.88 -4.91
C VAL A 72 -10.65 2.25 -6.35
N PHE A 73 -11.72 3.00 -6.54
CA PHE A 73 -11.96 3.69 -7.80
C PHE A 73 -12.42 5.13 -7.57
N PHE A 74 -12.17 5.98 -8.56
CA PHE A 74 -12.58 7.39 -8.56
C PHE A 74 -12.65 7.94 -9.98
N GLN A 75 -12.77 9.25 -10.14
CA GLN A 75 -12.87 9.88 -11.47
C GLN A 75 -11.71 9.50 -12.38
N PRO A 76 -11.93 9.37 -13.71
CA PRO A 76 -10.84 9.16 -14.66
C PRO A 76 -9.76 10.23 -14.55
N ILE A 77 -8.51 9.82 -14.76
CA ILE A 77 -7.36 10.73 -14.70
C ILE A 77 -6.66 10.87 -16.05
N ASP A 78 -6.06 12.03 -16.28
CA ASP A 78 -5.06 12.19 -17.33
C ASP A 78 -3.72 11.65 -16.82
N MET A 79 -3.04 10.87 -17.66
CA MET A 79 -1.76 10.26 -17.34
C MET A 79 -0.69 10.73 -18.32
N GLU A 80 0.56 10.82 -17.85
CA GLU A 80 1.73 11.02 -18.69
C GLU A 80 2.73 9.86 -18.50
N PRO A 81 3.22 9.22 -19.58
CA PRO A 81 2.91 9.45 -20.98
C PRO A 81 1.48 9.02 -21.38
N ALA A 82 0.76 9.89 -22.10
CA ALA A 82 -0.67 9.72 -22.41
C ALA A 82 -1.02 8.54 -23.34
N SER A 83 -0.02 7.87 -23.93
CA SER A 83 -0.22 6.73 -24.84
C SER A 83 -0.24 5.37 -24.15
N MET A 84 -0.10 5.30 -22.83
CA MET A 84 0.08 4.05 -22.09
C MET A 84 -1.25 3.37 -21.73
N GLY A 85 -2.38 4.08 -21.76
CA GLY A 85 -3.69 3.55 -21.37
C GLY A 85 -4.86 4.30 -21.99
N LEU A 86 -6.07 3.96 -21.54
CA LEU A 86 -7.30 4.65 -21.96
C LEU A 86 -7.27 6.10 -21.47
N LYS A 87 -7.65 7.05 -22.34
CA LYS A 87 -7.71 8.47 -21.98
C LYS A 87 -8.84 8.73 -20.99
N ALA A 88 -8.67 9.75 -20.15
CA ALA A 88 -9.69 10.16 -19.17
C ALA A 88 -11.07 10.38 -19.82
N ALA A 89 -11.09 11.11 -20.94
CA ALA A 89 -12.31 11.45 -21.68
C ALA A 89 -13.08 10.24 -22.23
N ASP A 90 -12.40 9.09 -22.39
CA ASP A 90 -13.00 7.87 -22.91
C ASP A 90 -13.33 6.88 -21.78
N ALA A 91 -12.90 7.12 -20.55
CA ALA A 91 -13.05 6.21 -19.42
C ALA A 91 -14.27 6.56 -18.55
N SER A 92 -14.72 5.58 -17.77
CA SER A 92 -15.78 5.77 -16.76
C SER A 92 -15.22 6.03 -15.37
N LEU A 93 -14.05 5.48 -15.06
CA LEU A 93 -13.36 5.59 -13.77
C LEU A 93 -11.86 5.35 -13.92
N HIS A 94 -11.10 5.74 -12.91
CA HIS A 94 -9.78 5.19 -12.63
C HIS A 94 -9.91 4.09 -11.56
N LEU A 95 -9.30 2.93 -11.78
CA LEU A 95 -9.29 1.79 -10.85
C LEU A 95 -7.85 1.58 -10.38
N GLU A 96 -7.66 1.49 -9.07
CA GLU A 96 -6.35 1.32 -8.44
C GLU A 96 -6.27 0.06 -7.59
N ALA A 97 -5.04 -0.44 -7.49
CA ALA A 97 -4.60 -1.46 -6.55
C ALA A 97 -3.43 -0.93 -5.72
N ASP A 98 -3.69 -0.77 -4.42
CA ASP A 98 -2.73 -0.32 -3.42
C ASP A 98 -2.08 -1.51 -2.74
N ILE A 99 -0.86 -1.84 -3.17
CA ILE A 99 -0.20 -3.08 -2.77
C ILE A 99 1.00 -2.78 -1.88
N HIS A 100 0.86 -3.15 -0.61
CA HIS A 100 1.83 -2.85 0.44
C HIS A 100 2.36 -4.12 1.10
N ALA A 101 3.60 -4.07 1.58
CA ALA A 101 4.22 -5.21 2.23
C ALA A 101 3.63 -5.47 3.63
N LEU A 102 3.22 -6.71 3.88
CA LEU A 102 2.86 -7.17 5.22
C LEU A 102 4.11 -7.36 6.10
N PRO A 103 3.97 -7.31 7.45
CA PRO A 103 5.12 -7.50 8.35
C PRO A 103 5.80 -8.87 8.22
N ASN A 104 5.07 -9.88 7.76
CA ASN A 104 5.57 -11.25 7.58
C ASN A 104 6.07 -11.51 6.15
N ASN A 105 6.34 -10.49 5.33
CA ASN A 105 6.74 -10.68 3.94
C ASN A 105 8.04 -11.49 3.78
N ASN A 106 9.00 -11.35 4.70
CA ASN A 106 10.31 -12.01 4.67
C ASN A 106 11.14 -11.77 3.38
N LEU A 107 10.76 -10.78 2.56
CA LEU A 107 11.38 -10.40 1.29
C LEU A 107 12.28 -9.16 1.42
N GLY A 108 12.37 -8.57 2.61
CA GLY A 108 13.20 -7.40 2.89
C GLY A 108 12.48 -6.06 2.76
N TYR A 109 11.21 -6.05 2.36
CA TYR A 109 10.39 -4.84 2.35
C TYR A 109 10.00 -4.44 3.78
N ALA A 110 10.01 -3.14 4.08
CA ALA A 110 9.50 -2.68 5.37
C ALA A 110 7.96 -2.76 5.38
N LYS A 111 7.38 -3.03 6.56
CA LYS A 111 5.92 -3.12 6.72
C LYS A 111 5.25 -1.84 6.25
N GLY A 112 4.24 -1.97 5.41
CA GLY A 112 3.41 -0.87 4.93
C GLY A 112 4.04 -0.06 3.80
N GLU A 113 5.22 -0.45 3.30
CA GLU A 113 5.78 0.15 2.08
C GLU A 113 5.16 -0.46 0.83
N PHE A 114 5.02 0.37 -0.20
CA PHE A 114 4.62 -0.06 -1.54
C PHE A 114 5.57 -1.15 -2.06
N VAL A 115 5.02 -2.20 -2.65
CA VAL A 115 5.80 -3.28 -3.27
C VAL A 115 5.94 -2.99 -4.77
N PRO A 116 7.12 -2.61 -5.26
CA PRO A 116 7.31 -2.20 -6.65
C PRO A 116 7.43 -3.38 -7.61
N ASP A 117 7.34 -3.04 -8.90
CA ASP A 117 7.62 -3.91 -10.05
C ASP A 117 6.79 -5.20 -10.16
N LEU A 118 5.66 -5.28 -9.46
CA LEU A 118 4.68 -6.35 -9.65
C LEU A 118 4.09 -6.28 -11.06
N THR A 119 3.58 -7.41 -11.56
CA THR A 119 2.66 -7.40 -12.69
C THR A 119 1.27 -7.68 -12.16
N VAL A 120 0.40 -6.68 -12.20
CA VAL A 120 -0.96 -6.78 -11.65
C VAL A 120 -1.95 -6.85 -12.81
N ASN A 121 -2.49 -8.04 -13.05
CA ASN A 121 -3.54 -8.25 -14.04
C ASN A 121 -4.89 -8.15 -13.36
N TYR A 122 -5.85 -7.47 -13.98
CA TYR A 122 -7.22 -7.38 -13.49
C TYR A 122 -8.20 -8.07 -14.44
N THR A 123 -9.30 -8.54 -13.86
CA THR A 123 -10.47 -9.02 -14.58
C THR A 123 -11.72 -8.51 -13.88
N ILE A 124 -12.63 -7.94 -14.66
CA ILE A 124 -13.96 -7.50 -14.21
C ILE A 124 -14.98 -8.33 -14.98
N GLN A 125 -15.77 -9.11 -14.27
CA GLN A 125 -16.75 -10.02 -14.83
C GLN A 125 -18.13 -9.71 -14.26
N ASN A 126 -19.11 -9.41 -15.12
CA ASN A 126 -20.50 -9.33 -14.70
C ASN A 126 -20.96 -10.70 -14.18
N LYS A 127 -21.60 -10.76 -13.02
CA LYS A 127 -22.07 -12.02 -12.41
C LYS A 127 -23.30 -12.59 -13.09
N ASP A 128 -24.09 -11.74 -13.74
CA ASP A 128 -25.34 -12.12 -14.41
C ASP A 128 -25.15 -12.37 -15.92
N ASP A 129 -24.05 -11.89 -16.49
CA ASP A 129 -23.69 -12.14 -17.89
C ASP A 129 -22.22 -12.59 -18.00
N PRO A 130 -21.94 -13.90 -18.18
CA PRO A 130 -20.58 -14.40 -18.31
C PRO A 130 -19.84 -13.88 -19.56
N ASN A 131 -20.56 -13.32 -20.54
CA ASN A 131 -19.94 -12.72 -21.73
C ASN A 131 -19.57 -11.24 -21.51
N ASP A 132 -20.11 -10.59 -20.48
CA ASP A 132 -19.75 -9.23 -20.10
C ASP A 132 -18.52 -9.27 -19.18
N LYS A 133 -17.37 -9.42 -19.83
CA LYS A 133 -16.05 -9.55 -19.20
C LYS A 133 -15.06 -8.59 -19.85
N GLN A 134 -14.28 -7.92 -19.03
CA GLN A 134 -13.08 -7.20 -19.49
C GLN A 134 -11.88 -7.52 -18.60
N SER A 135 -10.69 -7.39 -19.15
CA SER A 135 -9.43 -7.66 -18.46
C SER A 135 -8.30 -6.82 -19.04
N GLY A 136 -7.28 -6.58 -18.23
CA GLY A 136 -6.08 -5.88 -18.64
C GLY A 136 -4.96 -6.02 -17.62
N THR A 137 -3.90 -5.25 -17.80
CA THR A 137 -2.77 -5.16 -16.87
C THR A 137 -2.68 -3.73 -16.39
N PHE A 138 -2.58 -3.53 -15.08
CA PHE A 138 -2.35 -2.20 -14.52
C PHE A 138 -0.96 -1.68 -14.89
N MET A 139 -0.90 -0.36 -15.02
CA MET A 139 0.34 0.38 -15.17
C MET A 139 0.88 0.74 -13.78
N GLN A 140 2.20 0.89 -13.68
CA GLN A 140 2.87 1.45 -12.51
C GLN A 140 2.89 2.96 -12.66
N MET A 141 2.39 3.70 -11.67
CA MET A 141 2.32 5.16 -11.73
C MET A 141 2.31 5.78 -10.34
N ASN A 142 2.37 7.11 -10.29
CA ASN A 142 2.23 7.89 -9.07
C ASN A 142 1.04 8.84 -9.19
N ALA A 143 0.30 9.00 -8.10
CA ALA A 143 -0.57 10.14 -7.84
C ALA A 143 0.02 11.02 -6.72
N SER A 144 -0.73 12.01 -6.25
CA SER A 144 -0.28 12.95 -5.20
C SER A 144 -0.12 12.31 -3.83
N ASP A 145 -0.74 11.17 -3.60
CA ASP A 145 -0.72 10.36 -2.37
C ASP A 145 0.26 9.19 -2.40
N GLY A 146 0.78 8.81 -3.57
CA GLY A 146 1.87 7.86 -3.66
C GLY A 146 1.91 7.03 -4.95
N PRO A 147 2.82 6.03 -5.00
CA PRO A 147 2.84 5.04 -6.06
C PRO A 147 1.74 3.99 -5.89
N HIS A 148 1.12 3.60 -7.00
CA HIS A 148 0.12 2.53 -7.06
C HIS A 148 0.16 1.78 -8.40
N TYR A 149 -0.68 0.76 -8.54
CA TYR A 149 -0.98 0.12 -9.82
C TYR A 149 -2.37 0.51 -10.27
N GLY A 150 -2.52 1.11 -11.46
CA GLY A 150 -3.81 1.65 -11.88
C GLY A 150 -4.10 1.52 -13.37
N ALA A 151 -5.38 1.72 -13.72
CA ALA A 151 -5.81 1.92 -15.10
C ALA A 151 -7.12 2.70 -15.17
N ASN A 152 -7.24 3.53 -16.21
CA ASN A 152 -8.52 4.06 -16.63
C ASN A 152 -9.37 2.94 -17.27
N ILE A 153 -10.59 2.76 -16.78
CA ILE A 153 -11.50 1.68 -17.18
C ILE A 153 -12.79 2.24 -17.77
N LYS A 154 -13.27 1.63 -18.84
CA LYS A 154 -14.62 1.87 -19.37
C LYS A 154 -15.62 0.90 -18.74
N MET A 155 -16.59 1.41 -18.00
CA MET A 155 -17.72 0.66 -17.45
C MET A 155 -19.00 1.50 -17.51
N GLU A 156 -19.87 1.18 -18.46
CA GLU A 156 -21.10 1.97 -18.75
C GLU A 156 -22.36 1.38 -18.13
N LYS A 157 -22.31 0.12 -17.70
CA LYS A 157 -23.47 -0.60 -17.17
C LYS A 157 -23.36 -0.70 -15.64
N ALA A 158 -24.47 -0.45 -14.96
CA ALA A 158 -24.61 -0.83 -13.56
C ALA A 158 -24.76 -2.36 -13.45
N GLY A 159 -24.32 -2.95 -12.34
CA GLY A 159 -24.46 -4.38 -12.10
C GLY A 159 -23.62 -4.88 -10.94
N SER A 160 -23.78 -6.17 -10.64
CA SER A 160 -22.89 -6.87 -9.71
C SER A 160 -21.77 -7.54 -10.50
N TYR A 161 -20.54 -7.16 -10.18
CA TYR A 161 -19.33 -7.63 -10.83
C TYR A 161 -18.48 -8.42 -9.85
N LYS A 162 -17.69 -9.35 -10.39
CA LYS A 162 -16.53 -9.92 -9.71
C LYS A 162 -15.28 -9.24 -10.24
N LEU A 163 -14.59 -8.50 -9.38
CA LEU A 163 -13.25 -7.98 -9.64
C LEU A 163 -12.24 -9.02 -9.17
N THR A 164 -11.23 -9.33 -9.99
CA THR A 164 -10.16 -10.28 -9.63
C THR A 164 -8.82 -9.70 -10.02
N TYR A 165 -7.86 -9.71 -9.10
CA TYR A 165 -6.46 -9.43 -9.39
C TYR A 165 -5.64 -10.71 -9.40
N SER A 166 -4.72 -10.80 -10.35
CA SER A 166 -3.70 -11.83 -10.47
C SER A 166 -2.33 -11.14 -10.47
N ILE A 167 -1.60 -11.31 -9.38
CA ILE A 167 -0.40 -10.52 -9.06
C ILE A 167 0.83 -11.42 -9.20
N ASP A 168 1.64 -11.17 -10.23
CA ASP A 168 2.93 -11.82 -10.41
C ASP A 168 4.02 -11.13 -9.62
N SER A 169 5.00 -11.93 -9.17
CA SER A 169 6.18 -11.44 -8.47
C SER A 169 7.08 -10.62 -9.40
N PRO A 170 7.88 -9.69 -8.85
CA PRO A 170 8.79 -8.88 -9.65
C PRO A 170 9.98 -9.71 -10.17
N GLU A 171 10.16 -10.94 -9.69
CA GLU A 171 11.15 -11.91 -10.21
C GLU A 171 11.02 -12.10 -11.72
N LYS A 172 9.78 -12.14 -12.26
CA LYS A 172 9.54 -12.30 -13.71
C LYS A 172 10.11 -11.16 -14.56
N LYS A 173 10.39 -10.01 -13.94
CA LYS A 173 11.02 -8.84 -14.57
C LYS A 173 12.49 -8.67 -14.20
N GLY A 174 13.06 -9.64 -13.48
CA GLY A 174 14.48 -9.67 -13.14
C GLY A 174 14.82 -9.07 -11.78
N TRP A 175 13.83 -8.80 -10.92
CA TRP A 175 14.10 -8.41 -9.53
C TRP A 175 14.73 -9.57 -8.77
N MET A 176 15.82 -9.30 -8.05
CA MET A 176 16.61 -10.31 -7.34
C MET A 176 16.56 -10.12 -5.83
N LEU A 177 16.74 -11.21 -5.10
CA LEU A 177 16.91 -11.22 -3.64
C LEU A 177 18.33 -11.64 -3.31
N HIS A 178 18.93 -11.00 -2.30
CA HIS A 178 20.11 -11.56 -1.65
C HIS A 178 19.72 -12.84 -0.91
N VAL A 179 20.54 -13.88 -1.04
CA VAL A 179 20.28 -15.21 -0.44
C VAL A 179 21.49 -15.77 0.32
N ASP A 180 22.58 -15.00 0.42
CA ASP A 180 23.74 -15.38 1.23
C ASP A 180 23.42 -15.29 2.75
N PRO A 181 24.17 -16.01 3.61
CA PRO A 181 23.87 -16.05 5.04
C PRO A 181 23.98 -14.70 5.76
N GLU A 182 24.82 -13.77 5.28
CA GLU A 182 25.15 -12.52 5.96
C GLU A 182 24.13 -11.42 5.66
N THR A 183 23.69 -11.32 4.39
CA THR A 183 22.83 -10.22 3.92
C THR A 183 21.50 -10.68 3.31
N GLY A 184 21.31 -11.99 3.17
CA GLY A 184 20.15 -12.56 2.49
C GLY A 184 18.87 -12.53 3.32
N VAL A 185 17.77 -12.30 2.61
CA VAL A 185 16.42 -12.43 3.16
C VAL A 185 16.05 -13.90 3.32
N LYS A 186 15.02 -14.20 4.12
CA LYS A 186 14.61 -15.59 4.41
C LYS A 186 13.50 -16.11 3.52
N GLY A 187 12.76 -15.22 2.87
CA GLY A 187 11.70 -15.56 1.93
C GLY A 187 12.21 -15.72 0.50
N HIS A 188 11.32 -16.23 -0.35
CA HIS A 188 11.47 -16.27 -1.79
C HIS A 188 10.23 -15.65 -2.42
N PHE A 189 10.38 -15.07 -3.61
CA PHE A 189 9.23 -14.64 -4.38
C PHE A 189 8.31 -15.83 -4.68
N TRP A 190 7.02 -15.53 -4.81
CA TRP A 190 6.05 -16.54 -5.22
C TRP A 190 6.23 -16.86 -6.71
N THR A 191 6.04 -18.14 -7.05
CA THR A 191 6.18 -18.64 -8.43
C THR A 191 4.84 -18.63 -9.19
N GLU A 192 3.74 -18.79 -8.46
CA GLU A 192 2.38 -18.74 -8.99
C GLU A 192 1.69 -17.44 -8.57
N PRO A 193 0.93 -16.76 -9.46
CA PRO A 193 0.31 -15.49 -9.14
C PRO A 193 -0.51 -15.53 -7.86
N ILE A 194 -0.38 -14.48 -7.04
CA ILE A 194 -1.30 -14.26 -5.92
C ILE A 194 -2.62 -13.79 -6.50
N VAL A 195 -3.70 -14.55 -6.24
CA VAL A 195 -5.04 -14.23 -6.73
C VAL A 195 -5.94 -13.81 -5.57
N VAL A 196 -6.55 -12.63 -5.72
CA VAL A 196 -7.56 -12.06 -4.81
C VAL A 196 -8.77 -11.59 -5.62
N SER A 197 -9.96 -11.58 -5.01
CA SER A 197 -11.17 -11.17 -5.72
C SER A 197 -12.21 -10.56 -4.80
N TRP A 198 -12.96 -9.60 -5.32
CA TRP A 198 -14.02 -8.87 -4.63
C TRP A 198 -15.33 -8.97 -5.39
N ASP A 199 -16.41 -8.96 -4.62
CA ASP A 199 -17.74 -8.69 -5.12
C ASP A 199 -17.94 -7.17 -5.16
N TRP A 200 -18.24 -6.63 -6.34
CA TRP A 200 -18.33 -5.19 -6.57
C TRP A 200 -19.67 -4.83 -7.21
N ASP A 201 -20.53 -4.15 -6.45
CA ASP A 201 -21.75 -3.57 -6.97
C ASP A 201 -21.44 -2.18 -7.53
N TYR A 202 -21.36 -2.09 -8.85
CA TYR A 202 -20.99 -0.86 -9.55
C TYR A 202 -22.23 -0.16 -10.11
N THR A 203 -22.27 1.16 -9.95
CA THR A 203 -23.22 2.05 -10.63
C THR A 203 -22.42 3.09 -11.40
N PRO A 204 -22.73 3.41 -12.67
CA PRO A 204 -22.05 4.48 -13.39
C PRO A 204 -22.09 5.80 -12.61
N HIS A 205 -20.92 6.38 -12.38
CA HIS A 205 -20.78 7.66 -11.72
C HIS A 205 -20.77 8.81 -12.73
N GLN A 206 -21.20 9.98 -12.27
CA GLN A 206 -20.89 11.25 -12.92
C GLN A 206 -19.93 11.98 -11.98
N TRP A 207 -18.82 12.45 -12.52
CA TRP A 207 -17.73 13.09 -11.79
C TRP A 207 -17.73 14.60 -12.04
#